data_AF-A0AAU4XL56-F1
#
_entry.id   AF-A0AAU4XL56-F1
#
_cell.length_a   1.000
_cell.length_b   1.000
_cell.length_c   1.000
_cell.angle_alpha   90.00
_cell.angle_beta   90.00
_cell.angle_gamma   90.00
#
_symmetry.space_group_name_H-M   'P 1'
#
loop_
_entity.id
_entity.type
_entity.pdbx_description
1 polymer ?
#
loop_
_entity_poly.entity_id
_entity_poly.type
_entity_poly.pdbx_seq_one_letter_code
_entity_poly.pdbx_strand_id
1 'polypeptide(L)'
;MQTLTSHTGRSARSDVFGELKPSDALRLEVHRAVDADVGSGALAALPPYIARPDGVDSRLRRMVAQSANGSRLVMVEGGSSTGKTRACWEAVRAELSSWRIVHPLAPDRPAALLRALQDDVLEPHTVLWLNEAQLYFLVKDYTAQVSSALRALLTDSQRGPVLVLGTMWPTYWNHLADDPAEGDELHDGMGAVHQLVDLALTITMPPAFNARELADAAALVASDPPETGSKSCRQRTHHSVPGRRPAPGATIRTVRWGCSCHPSCRQGRAPMRTPTTADRRVPTDRSRWLYR
;
A
#
# COMPACT_ATOMS: atom_id res chain seq x y z
N MET A 1 -41.49 -25.24 -16.86
CA MET A 1 -40.67 -24.06 -17.27
C MET A 1 -40.46 -23.20 -16.03
N GLN A 2 -39.25 -23.20 -15.45
CA GLN A 2 -38.82 -22.18 -14.50
C GLN A 2 -37.62 -21.47 -15.12
N THR A 3 -37.69 -20.15 -15.17
CA THR A 3 -36.69 -19.28 -15.80
C THR A 3 -35.45 -19.20 -14.93
N LEU A 4 -34.34 -19.78 -15.41
CA LEU A 4 -33.01 -19.53 -14.86
C LEU A 4 -32.65 -18.06 -15.11
N THR A 5 -32.64 -17.25 -14.07
CA THR A 5 -32.09 -15.89 -14.11
C THR A 5 -30.58 -15.98 -14.30
N SER A 6 -30.11 -15.68 -15.50
CA SER A 6 -28.68 -15.59 -15.83
C SER A 6 -28.01 -14.47 -15.02
N HIS A 7 -27.31 -14.85 -13.96
CA HIS A 7 -26.30 -13.97 -13.36
C HIS A 7 -25.17 -13.78 -14.36
N THR A 8 -25.16 -12.63 -15.04
CA THR A 8 -24.08 -12.20 -15.91
C THR A 8 -22.78 -12.12 -15.12
N GLY A 9 -21.89 -13.10 -15.36
CA GLY A 9 -20.57 -13.14 -14.73
C GLY A 9 -19.77 -11.89 -15.05
N ARG A 10 -19.27 -11.22 -14.01
CA ARG A 10 -18.31 -10.13 -14.15
C ARG A 10 -17.02 -10.73 -14.71
N SER A 11 -16.78 -10.53 -16.01
CA SER A 11 -15.63 -11.10 -16.72
C SER A 11 -14.33 -10.74 -15.99
N ALA A 12 -13.54 -11.77 -15.65
CA ALA A 12 -12.27 -11.63 -14.96
C ALA A 12 -11.19 -11.15 -15.94
N ARG A 13 -11.24 -9.85 -16.25
CA ARG A 13 -10.22 -9.12 -17.00
C ARG A 13 -9.34 -8.36 -16.01
N SER A 14 -8.05 -8.27 -16.34
CA SER A 14 -7.13 -7.31 -15.74
C SER A 14 -7.71 -5.90 -15.82
N ASP A 15 -7.59 -5.13 -14.74
CA ASP A 15 -8.02 -3.73 -14.75
C ASP A 15 -7.00 -2.93 -15.58
N VAL A 16 -7.47 -2.28 -16.66
CA VAL A 16 -6.67 -1.40 -17.51
C VAL A 16 -7.05 0.05 -17.20
N PHE A 17 -6.07 0.85 -16.80
CA PHE A 17 -6.22 2.27 -16.51
C PHE A 17 -5.59 3.09 -17.64
N GLY A 18 -6.26 4.16 -18.05
CA GLY A 18 -5.72 5.18 -18.96
C GLY A 18 -5.04 6.30 -18.18
N GLU A 19 -5.38 7.55 -18.50
CA GLU A 19 -4.94 8.73 -17.72
C GLU A 19 -5.25 8.56 -16.23
N LEU A 20 -4.20 8.68 -15.40
CA LEU A 20 -4.19 8.28 -14.00
C LEU A 20 -4.81 9.32 -13.06
N LYS A 21 -6.02 9.04 -12.56
CA LYS A 21 -6.73 9.93 -11.63
C LYS A 21 -6.44 9.53 -10.19
N PRO A 22 -6.42 10.48 -9.24
CA PRO A 22 -6.24 10.16 -7.81
C PRO A 22 -7.23 9.12 -7.25
N SER A 23 -8.41 8.98 -7.85
CA SER A 23 -9.39 7.93 -7.51
C SER A 23 -8.92 6.51 -7.79
N ASP A 24 -8.03 6.32 -8.77
CA ASP A 24 -7.67 5.01 -9.29
C ASP A 24 -6.62 4.30 -8.43
N ALA A 25 -5.87 5.07 -7.62
CA ALA A 25 -4.90 4.54 -6.67
C ALA A 25 -5.49 3.46 -5.76
N LEU A 26 -6.74 3.64 -5.28
CA LEU A 26 -7.42 2.66 -4.42
C LEU A 26 -7.72 1.34 -5.15
N ARG A 27 -7.87 1.36 -6.49
CA ARG A 27 -8.03 0.16 -7.33
C ARG A 27 -6.69 -0.51 -7.64
N LEU A 28 -5.60 0.23 -7.50
CA LEU A 28 -4.22 -0.24 -7.58
C LEU A 28 -3.68 -0.65 -6.19
N GLU A 29 -4.58 -0.95 -5.25
CA GLU A 29 -4.28 -1.38 -3.88
C GLU A 29 -3.44 -0.38 -3.05
N VAL A 30 -3.36 0.89 -3.47
CA VAL A 30 -2.85 1.96 -2.61
C VAL A 30 -3.81 2.11 -1.43
N HIS A 31 -3.33 1.88 -0.22
CA HIS A 31 -4.14 2.01 0.97
C HIS A 31 -4.53 3.46 1.23
N ARG A 32 -5.66 3.64 1.93
CA ARG A 32 -6.00 4.93 2.54
C ARG A 32 -5.16 5.13 3.78
N ALA A 33 -4.79 6.39 4.03
CA ALA A 33 -4.33 6.80 5.34
C ALA A 33 -5.39 6.46 6.40
N VAL A 34 -4.93 5.92 7.53
CA VAL A 34 -5.79 5.59 8.66
C VAL A 34 -5.85 6.80 9.58
N ASP A 35 -7.07 7.21 9.97
CA ASP A 35 -7.26 8.31 10.91
C ASP A 35 -6.59 8.01 12.25
N ALA A 36 -5.46 8.66 12.50
CA ALA A 36 -4.75 8.62 13.79
C ALA A 36 -5.41 9.56 14.82
N ASP A 37 -6.66 9.25 15.16
CA ASP A 37 -7.37 9.77 16.34
C ASP A 37 -7.48 11.32 16.43
N VAL A 38 -7.81 11.97 15.30
CA VAL A 38 -8.09 13.42 15.23
C VAL A 38 -9.54 13.67 14.84
N GLY A 39 -10.24 14.50 15.61
CA GLY A 39 -11.69 14.66 15.50
C GLY A 39 -12.18 15.33 14.21
N SER A 40 -13.06 14.61 13.49
CA SER A 40 -14.06 15.16 12.55
C SER A 40 -13.54 16.08 11.42
N GLY A 41 -12.57 15.58 10.65
CA GLY A 41 -12.31 16.04 9.29
C GLY A 41 -12.29 14.81 8.36
N ALA A 42 -13.06 14.81 7.28
CA ALA A 42 -12.93 13.75 6.29
C ALA A 42 -11.62 13.96 5.51
N LEU A 43 -10.60 13.14 5.79
CA LEU A 43 -9.37 13.15 5.02
C LEU A 43 -9.69 12.96 3.52
N ALA A 44 -8.94 13.64 2.66
CA ALA A 44 -8.93 13.35 1.24
C ALA A 44 -8.61 11.86 1.03
N ALA A 45 -9.16 11.24 -0.03
CA ALA A 45 -9.04 9.80 -0.26
C ALA A 45 -7.57 9.30 -0.26
N LEU A 46 -6.64 10.19 -0.56
CA LEU A 46 -5.20 10.07 -0.32
C LEU A 46 -4.70 11.43 0.20
N PRO A 47 -3.96 11.51 1.31
CA PRO A 47 -3.34 12.77 1.75
C PRO A 47 -2.18 13.18 0.82
N PRO A 48 -1.70 14.43 0.91
CA PRO A 48 -0.50 14.89 0.20
C PRO A 48 0.67 13.91 0.37
N TYR A 49 1.38 13.61 -0.72
CA TYR A 49 2.53 12.71 -0.64
C TYR A 49 3.77 13.47 -0.19
N ILE A 50 4.38 12.99 0.89
CA ILE A 50 5.62 13.54 1.41
C ILE A 50 6.77 12.64 0.96
N ALA A 51 7.58 13.14 0.03
CA ALA A 51 8.78 12.43 -0.44
C ALA A 51 9.83 12.34 0.68
N ARG A 52 10.56 11.23 0.77
CA ARG A 52 11.62 11.01 1.77
C ARG A 52 12.89 11.78 1.40
N PRO A 53 13.40 12.68 2.26
CA PRO A 53 14.64 13.44 2.05
C PRO A 53 15.88 12.60 1.70
N ASP A 54 15.98 11.35 2.16
CA ASP A 54 17.09 10.44 1.83
C ASP A 54 17.14 10.02 0.33
N GLY A 55 16.27 10.59 -0.51
CA GLY A 55 16.38 10.53 -1.98
C GLY A 55 15.92 9.22 -2.61
N VAL A 56 15.40 8.28 -1.83
CA VAL A 56 14.86 7.00 -2.29
C VAL A 56 13.69 7.17 -3.27
N ASP A 57 12.80 8.13 -3.01
CA ASP A 57 11.70 8.48 -3.92
C ASP A 57 12.22 9.07 -5.25
N SER A 58 13.25 9.91 -5.19
CA SER A 58 13.91 10.45 -6.39
C SER A 58 14.64 9.35 -7.18
N ARG A 59 15.17 8.31 -6.52
CA ARG A 59 15.75 7.13 -7.18
C ARG A 59 14.66 6.30 -7.87
N LEU A 60 13.52 6.10 -7.21
CA LEU A 60 12.36 5.40 -7.80
C LEU A 60 11.84 6.13 -9.03
N ARG A 61 11.60 7.44 -8.94
CA ARG A 61 11.21 8.28 -10.08
C ARG A 61 12.18 8.17 -11.24
N ARG A 62 13.50 8.22 -11.01
CA ARG A 62 14.50 8.02 -12.08
C ARG A 62 14.40 6.65 -12.74
N MET A 63 14.27 5.56 -11.98
CA MET A 63 14.13 4.21 -12.57
C MET A 63 12.84 4.07 -13.38
N VAL A 64 11.73 4.63 -12.90
CA VAL A 64 10.43 4.65 -13.58
C VAL A 64 10.50 5.48 -14.88
N ALA A 65 11.05 6.69 -14.83
CA ALA A 65 11.25 7.54 -16.02
C ALA A 65 12.17 6.88 -17.06
N GLN A 66 13.20 6.15 -16.62
CA GLN A 66 14.11 5.42 -17.51
C GLN A 66 13.45 4.26 -18.27
N SER A 67 12.25 3.83 -17.91
CA SER A 67 11.47 2.86 -18.69
C SER A 67 10.98 3.42 -20.03
N ALA A 68 10.93 4.74 -20.20
CA ALA A 68 10.63 5.33 -21.51
C ALA A 68 11.65 4.98 -22.60
N ASN A 69 12.85 4.54 -22.22
CA ASN A 69 13.95 4.19 -23.13
C ASN A 69 14.12 2.68 -23.33
N GLY A 70 13.23 1.84 -22.81
CA GLY A 70 13.30 0.39 -22.92
C GLY A 70 12.64 -0.34 -21.75
N SER A 71 12.25 -1.59 -21.95
CA SER A 71 11.54 -2.38 -20.95
C SER A 71 12.37 -2.63 -19.68
N ARG A 72 11.74 -2.58 -18.50
CA ARG A 72 12.42 -2.73 -17.19
C ARG A 72 11.56 -3.47 -16.18
N LEU A 73 12.21 -4.27 -15.35
CA LEU A 73 11.66 -4.76 -14.08
C LEU A 73 12.19 -3.89 -12.95
N VAL A 74 11.29 -3.29 -12.17
CA VAL A 74 11.62 -2.54 -10.95
C VAL A 74 10.88 -3.18 -9.77
N MET A 75 11.62 -3.59 -8.74
CA MET A 75 11.06 -4.15 -7.52
C MET A 75 11.24 -3.19 -6.35
N VAL A 76 10.13 -2.81 -5.71
CA VAL A 76 10.15 -1.96 -4.51
C VAL A 76 9.96 -2.83 -3.28
N GLU A 77 11.02 -2.98 -2.53
CA GLU A 77 11.08 -3.74 -1.28
C GLU A 77 10.73 -2.89 -0.06
N GLY A 78 10.43 -3.55 1.05
CA GLY A 78 10.31 -2.93 2.37
C GLY A 78 9.28 -3.62 3.25
N GLY A 79 9.29 -3.29 4.54
CA GLY A 79 8.35 -3.86 5.51
C GLY A 79 6.88 -3.60 5.17
N SER A 80 5.97 -4.28 5.88
CA SER A 80 4.55 -3.93 5.84
C SER A 80 4.38 -2.46 6.23
N SER A 81 3.52 -1.73 5.51
CA SER A 81 3.23 -0.32 5.83
C SER A 81 4.48 0.60 5.74
N THR A 82 5.36 0.40 4.76
CA THR A 82 6.46 1.35 4.44
C THR A 82 6.11 2.31 3.31
N GLY A 83 4.82 2.38 2.92
CA GLY A 83 4.35 3.23 1.82
C GLY A 83 4.78 2.79 0.41
N LYS A 84 5.23 1.54 0.21
CA LYS A 84 5.73 1.02 -1.09
C LYS A 84 4.78 1.31 -2.25
N THR A 85 3.55 0.83 -2.15
CA THR A 85 2.49 0.94 -3.17
C THR A 85 2.14 2.41 -3.46
N ARG A 86 2.14 3.27 -2.42
CA ARG A 86 1.96 4.72 -2.54
C ARG A 86 3.12 5.39 -3.29
N ALA A 87 4.37 5.03 -2.97
CA ALA A 87 5.56 5.55 -3.64
C ALA A 87 5.61 5.15 -5.12
N CYS A 88 5.29 3.89 -5.44
CA CYS A 88 5.13 3.41 -6.82
C CYS A 88 4.09 4.22 -7.60
N TRP A 89 2.94 4.49 -6.98
CA TRP A 89 1.84 5.23 -7.61
C TRP A 89 2.25 6.67 -7.93
N GLU A 90 2.90 7.33 -6.97
CA GLU A 90 3.37 8.70 -7.13
C GLU A 90 4.48 8.80 -8.19
N ALA A 91 5.39 7.82 -8.26
CA ALA A 91 6.41 7.78 -9.30
C ALA A 91 5.81 7.56 -10.70
N VAL A 92 4.90 6.59 -10.86
CA VAL A 92 4.24 6.34 -12.16
C VAL A 92 3.39 7.54 -12.59
N ARG A 93 2.62 8.14 -11.67
CA ARG A 93 1.82 9.34 -11.96
C ARG A 93 2.68 10.56 -12.33
N ALA A 94 3.88 10.70 -11.77
CA ALA A 94 4.76 11.81 -12.06
C ALA A 94 5.51 11.67 -13.40
N GLU A 95 5.97 10.45 -13.72
CA GLU A 95 6.90 10.23 -14.86
C GLU A 95 6.23 9.59 -16.08
N LEU A 96 5.17 8.80 -15.88
CA LEU A 96 4.52 7.96 -16.91
C LEU A 96 2.99 8.17 -16.93
N SER A 97 2.53 9.41 -16.71
CA SER A 97 1.10 9.76 -16.58
C SER A 97 0.21 9.39 -17.79
N SER A 98 0.81 9.27 -18.98
CA SER A 98 0.17 8.87 -20.24
C SER A 98 0.19 7.36 -20.49
N TRP A 99 0.90 6.58 -19.68
CA TRP A 99 1.03 5.13 -19.87
C TRP A 99 -0.20 4.40 -19.35
N ARG A 100 -0.54 3.28 -19.99
CA ARG A 100 -1.59 2.40 -19.47
C ARG A 100 -1.07 1.70 -18.22
N ILE A 101 -1.89 1.54 -17.19
CA ILE A 101 -1.56 0.58 -16.11
C ILE A 101 -2.42 -0.67 -16.30
N VAL A 102 -1.80 -1.86 -16.22
CA VAL A 102 -2.48 -3.16 -16.21
C VAL A 102 -2.27 -3.80 -14.85
N HIS A 103 -3.37 -4.06 -14.13
CA HIS A 103 -3.35 -4.72 -12.82
C HIS A 103 -4.03 -6.11 -12.90
N PRO A 104 -3.27 -7.20 -13.07
CA PRO A 104 -3.81 -8.56 -13.13
C PRO A 104 -4.13 -9.09 -11.73
N LEU A 105 -5.40 -9.03 -11.31
CA LEU A 105 -5.84 -9.52 -9.99
C LEU A 105 -6.74 -10.77 -10.03
N ALA A 106 -7.52 -10.95 -11.09
CA ALA A 106 -8.64 -11.91 -11.11
C ALA A 106 -8.60 -12.81 -12.36
N PRO A 107 -8.99 -14.11 -12.26
CA PRO A 107 -9.61 -14.76 -11.10
C PRO A 107 -8.61 -15.06 -9.96
N ASP A 108 -7.35 -15.25 -10.31
CA ASP A 108 -6.19 -15.32 -9.43
C ASP A 108 -5.02 -14.56 -10.07
N ARG A 109 -4.09 -14.10 -9.24
CA ARG A 109 -2.96 -13.24 -9.64
C ARG A 109 -2.07 -13.85 -10.74
N PRO A 110 -1.48 -15.06 -10.60
CA PRO A 110 -0.58 -15.60 -11.61
C PRO A 110 -1.29 -15.97 -12.92
N ALA A 111 -2.49 -16.55 -12.90
CA ALA A 111 -3.22 -16.85 -14.13
C ALA A 111 -3.69 -15.58 -14.85
N ALA A 112 -4.10 -14.53 -14.12
CA ALA A 112 -4.44 -13.23 -14.70
C ALA A 112 -3.22 -12.55 -15.34
N LEU A 113 -2.05 -12.68 -14.71
CA LEU A 113 -0.79 -12.17 -15.24
C LEU A 113 -0.39 -12.90 -16.52
N LEU A 114 -0.42 -14.24 -16.53
CA LEU A 114 -0.11 -15.02 -17.73
C LEU A 114 -1.04 -14.68 -18.90
N ARG A 115 -2.35 -14.53 -18.66
CA ARG A 115 -3.28 -14.06 -19.70
C ARG A 115 -2.89 -12.68 -20.23
N ALA A 116 -2.60 -11.72 -19.36
CA ALA A 116 -2.14 -10.40 -19.80
C ALA A 116 -0.82 -10.44 -20.61
N LEU A 117 0.07 -11.40 -20.33
CA LEU A 117 1.33 -11.58 -21.06
C LEU A 117 1.17 -12.30 -22.42
N GLN A 118 0.15 -13.17 -22.53
CA GLN A 118 -0.14 -14.01 -23.70
C GLN A 118 -1.13 -13.36 -24.68
N ASP A 119 -2.10 -12.60 -24.18
CA ASP A 119 -3.00 -11.79 -24.98
C ASP A 119 -2.25 -10.53 -25.48
N ASP A 120 -2.55 -10.04 -26.69
CA ASP A 120 -2.04 -8.76 -27.24
C ASP A 120 -2.64 -7.52 -26.52
N VAL A 121 -2.86 -7.62 -25.21
CA VAL A 121 -3.34 -6.52 -24.34
C VAL A 121 -2.17 -5.66 -23.85
N LEU A 122 -0.96 -6.24 -23.76
CA LEU A 122 0.27 -5.52 -23.40
C LEU A 122 0.88 -4.81 -24.62
N GLU A 123 0.25 -3.72 -24.98
CA GLU A 123 0.77 -2.69 -25.87
C GLU A 123 2.00 -1.98 -25.28
N PRO A 124 2.91 -1.43 -26.11
CA PRO A 124 3.94 -0.48 -25.69
C PRO A 124 3.39 0.69 -24.86
N HIS A 125 4.23 1.23 -23.97
CA HIS A 125 3.88 2.27 -23.00
C HIS A 125 2.85 1.80 -21.97
N THR A 126 3.11 0.61 -21.42
CA THR A 126 2.29 -0.01 -20.36
C THR A 126 3.12 -0.24 -19.09
N VAL A 127 2.51 0.01 -17.94
CA VAL A 127 3.02 -0.37 -16.61
C VAL A 127 2.23 -1.61 -16.15
N LEU A 128 2.93 -2.72 -15.97
CA LEU A 128 2.39 -3.93 -15.39
C LEU A 128 2.57 -3.86 -13.87
N TRP A 129 1.47 -3.67 -13.16
CA TRP A 129 1.45 -3.38 -11.72
C TRP A 129 1.30 -4.66 -10.91
N LEU A 130 2.37 -5.05 -10.21
CA LEU A 130 2.45 -6.31 -9.44
C LEU A 130 2.59 -6.01 -7.94
N ASN A 131 1.53 -5.46 -7.34
CA ASN A 131 1.49 -5.20 -5.91
C ASN A 131 1.49 -6.51 -5.10
N GLU A 132 2.26 -6.55 -4.00
CA GLU A 132 2.62 -7.78 -3.26
C GLU A 132 3.05 -8.92 -4.21
N ALA A 133 4.07 -8.64 -5.02
CA ALA A 133 4.60 -9.44 -6.14
C ALA A 133 4.89 -10.91 -5.81
N GLN A 134 5.18 -11.25 -4.55
CA GLN A 134 5.34 -12.64 -4.11
C GLN A 134 4.09 -13.50 -4.40
N LEU A 135 2.91 -12.88 -4.47
CA LEU A 135 1.63 -13.54 -4.78
C LEU A 135 1.45 -13.84 -6.28
N TYR A 136 2.44 -13.47 -7.11
CA TYR A 136 2.54 -13.85 -8.52
C TYR A 136 3.68 -14.86 -8.74
N PHE A 137 4.83 -14.65 -8.06
CA PHE A 137 6.04 -15.46 -8.27
C PHE A 137 6.10 -16.73 -7.43
N LEU A 138 5.69 -16.69 -6.14
CA LEU A 138 5.81 -17.82 -5.22
C LEU A 138 4.54 -18.70 -5.22
N VAL A 139 4.16 -19.17 -6.41
CA VAL A 139 3.00 -20.05 -6.59
C VAL A 139 3.45 -21.27 -7.39
N LYS A 140 3.64 -22.40 -6.71
CA LYS A 140 4.30 -23.63 -7.17
C LYS A 140 4.12 -23.98 -8.66
N ASP A 141 2.88 -24.03 -9.13
CA ASP A 141 2.57 -24.49 -10.49
C ASP A 141 2.69 -23.39 -11.56
N TYR A 142 3.00 -22.15 -11.16
CA TYR A 142 3.10 -20.95 -11.98
C TYR A 142 4.48 -20.28 -11.96
N THR A 143 5.31 -20.53 -10.94
CA THR A 143 6.64 -19.92 -10.71
C THR A 143 7.49 -19.83 -11.98
N ALA A 144 7.73 -20.97 -12.63
CA ALA A 144 8.53 -21.05 -13.86
C ALA A 144 7.90 -20.28 -15.02
N GLN A 145 6.58 -20.43 -15.20
CA GLN A 145 5.85 -19.91 -16.36
C GLN A 145 5.72 -18.38 -16.31
N VAL A 146 5.36 -17.83 -15.14
CA VAL A 146 5.27 -16.39 -14.90
C VAL A 146 6.64 -15.74 -15.12
N SER A 147 7.70 -16.33 -14.55
CA SER A 147 9.04 -15.76 -14.63
C SER A 147 9.61 -15.79 -16.04
N SER A 148 9.42 -16.92 -16.75
CA SER A 148 9.82 -17.06 -18.16
C SER A 148 9.07 -16.09 -19.08
N ALA A 149 7.75 -15.91 -18.89
CA ALA A 149 6.93 -15.03 -19.71
C ALA A 149 7.26 -13.54 -19.48
N LEU A 150 7.52 -13.13 -18.23
CA LEU A 150 7.99 -11.79 -17.91
C LEU A 150 9.39 -11.53 -18.48
N ARG A 151 10.31 -12.49 -18.33
CA ARG A 151 11.65 -12.38 -18.92
C ARG A 151 11.59 -12.21 -20.43
N ALA A 152 10.79 -13.03 -21.12
CA ALA A 152 10.59 -12.92 -22.56
C ALA A 152 10.08 -11.51 -22.97
N LEU A 153 9.05 -10.99 -22.29
CA LEU A 153 8.54 -9.63 -22.50
C LEU A 153 9.60 -8.55 -22.29
N LEU A 154 10.42 -8.66 -21.25
CA LEU A 154 11.46 -7.68 -20.93
C LEU A 154 12.61 -7.68 -21.96
N THR A 155 12.91 -8.84 -22.55
CA THR A 155 13.96 -9.00 -23.58
C THR A 155 13.48 -8.71 -25.01
N ASP A 156 12.17 -8.71 -25.26
CA ASP A 156 11.61 -8.46 -26.59
C ASP A 156 11.44 -6.95 -26.86
N SER A 157 12.37 -6.40 -27.64
CA SER A 157 12.35 -5.00 -28.06
C SER A 157 11.12 -4.60 -28.88
N GLN A 158 10.41 -5.54 -29.52
CA GLN A 158 9.23 -5.24 -30.35
C GLN A 158 7.96 -5.07 -29.51
N ARG A 159 7.94 -5.61 -28.29
CA ARG A 159 6.84 -5.44 -27.32
C ARG A 159 7.07 -4.29 -26.34
N GLY A 160 8.23 -3.64 -26.41
CA GLY A 160 8.62 -2.54 -25.54
C GLY A 160 8.21 -1.15 -26.03
N PRO A 161 8.31 -0.11 -25.16
CA PRO A 161 8.78 -0.22 -23.78
C PRO A 161 7.66 -0.58 -22.80
N VAL A 162 7.96 -1.45 -21.83
CA VAL A 162 7.06 -1.84 -20.74
C VAL A 162 7.78 -1.75 -19.38
N LEU A 163 7.10 -1.19 -18.37
CA LEU A 163 7.58 -1.20 -16.99
C LEU A 163 6.84 -2.29 -16.21
N VAL A 164 7.56 -3.32 -15.76
CA VAL A 164 7.04 -4.23 -14.72
C VAL A 164 7.41 -3.64 -13.37
N LEU A 165 6.41 -3.15 -12.63
CA LEU A 165 6.61 -2.50 -11.33
C LEU A 165 5.99 -3.34 -10.22
N GLY A 166 6.85 -3.99 -9.44
CA GLY A 166 6.46 -4.83 -8.32
C GLY A 166 6.66 -4.16 -6.96
N THR A 167 5.92 -4.61 -5.96
CA THR A 167 6.27 -4.37 -4.55
C THR A 167 6.42 -5.70 -3.82
N MET A 168 7.43 -5.87 -2.97
CA MET A 168 7.65 -7.14 -2.24
C MET A 168 8.11 -6.88 -0.80
N TRP A 169 8.13 -7.90 0.05
CA TRP A 169 8.79 -7.84 1.35
C TRP A 169 10.21 -8.44 1.22
N PRO A 170 11.22 -7.92 1.94
CA PRO A 170 12.61 -8.37 1.77
C PRO A 170 12.82 -9.87 1.97
N THR A 171 12.06 -10.50 2.87
CA THR A 171 12.13 -11.95 3.10
C THR A 171 11.74 -12.79 1.88
N TYR A 172 10.78 -12.31 1.08
CA TYR A 172 10.39 -12.98 -0.16
C TYR A 172 11.35 -12.62 -1.30
N TRP A 173 11.86 -11.39 -1.33
CA TRP A 173 12.83 -11.00 -2.35
C TRP A 173 14.14 -11.78 -2.23
N ASN A 174 14.69 -11.88 -1.02
CA ASN A 174 15.88 -12.69 -0.75
C ASN A 174 15.64 -14.15 -1.18
N HIS A 175 14.51 -14.75 -0.82
CA HIS A 175 14.20 -16.13 -1.24
C HIS A 175 14.11 -16.31 -2.78
N LEU A 176 13.84 -15.25 -3.55
CA LEU A 176 13.89 -15.28 -5.02
C LEU A 176 15.26 -14.95 -5.62
N ALA A 177 16.19 -14.42 -4.82
CA ALA A 177 17.51 -13.93 -5.21
C ALA A 177 18.67 -14.76 -4.62
N ASP A 178 18.40 -15.62 -3.63
CA ASP A 178 19.33 -16.59 -3.07
C ASP A 178 19.63 -17.67 -4.12
N ASP A 179 20.90 -18.10 -4.23
CA ASP A 179 21.30 -19.16 -5.16
C ASP A 179 20.51 -20.47 -4.90
N PRO A 180 20.14 -21.23 -5.96
CA PRO A 180 19.36 -22.44 -5.79
C PRO A 180 20.25 -23.52 -5.14
N ALA A 181 19.71 -24.29 -4.20
CA ALA A 181 20.45 -25.42 -3.66
C ALA A 181 20.65 -26.48 -4.76
N GLU A 182 21.76 -27.23 -4.70
CA GLU A 182 22.05 -28.30 -5.66
C GLU A 182 20.89 -29.32 -5.71
N GLY A 183 20.10 -29.26 -6.79
CA GLY A 183 18.94 -30.14 -7.02
C GLY A 183 17.58 -29.41 -7.13
N ASP A 184 17.45 -28.18 -6.62
CA ASP A 184 16.18 -27.45 -6.66
C ASP A 184 15.83 -26.96 -8.07
N GLU A 185 16.84 -26.56 -8.86
CA GLU A 185 16.71 -26.00 -10.23
C GLU A 185 15.78 -26.79 -11.18
N LEU A 186 15.68 -28.12 -10.97
CA LEU A 186 14.92 -29.04 -11.82
C LEU A 186 13.48 -29.32 -11.33
N HIS A 187 13.08 -28.85 -10.14
CA HIS A 187 11.84 -29.29 -9.49
C HIS A 187 10.84 -28.20 -9.08
N ASP A 188 11.23 -26.92 -9.04
CA ASP A 188 10.39 -25.82 -8.53
C ASP A 188 10.24 -24.61 -9.47
N GLY A 189 11.05 -24.54 -10.54
CA GLY A 189 11.05 -23.44 -11.49
C GLY A 189 11.94 -22.26 -11.12
N MET A 190 12.70 -22.33 -10.03
CA MET A 190 13.52 -21.21 -9.52
C MET A 190 14.62 -20.78 -10.51
N GLY A 191 15.15 -21.69 -11.33
CA GLY A 191 16.09 -21.34 -12.41
C GLY A 191 15.53 -20.35 -13.44
N ALA A 192 14.21 -20.30 -13.63
CA ALA A 192 13.56 -19.26 -14.45
C ALA A 192 13.29 -17.96 -13.68
N VAL A 193 13.17 -18.04 -12.34
CA VAL A 193 13.06 -16.87 -11.47
C VAL A 193 14.37 -16.12 -11.39
N HIS A 194 15.50 -16.82 -11.21
CA HIS A 194 16.81 -16.18 -11.05
C HIS A 194 17.19 -15.40 -12.31
N GLN A 195 16.97 -15.99 -13.50
CA GLN A 195 17.12 -15.30 -14.79
C GLN A 195 16.21 -14.06 -14.98
N LEU A 196 15.13 -13.93 -14.20
CA LEU A 196 14.28 -12.74 -14.17
C LEU A 196 14.75 -11.73 -13.10
N VAL A 197 15.20 -12.23 -11.95
CA VAL A 197 15.79 -11.42 -10.85
C VAL A 197 17.08 -10.75 -11.29
N ASP A 198 17.90 -11.39 -12.13
CA ASP A 198 19.07 -10.79 -12.79
C ASP A 198 18.74 -9.53 -13.62
N LEU A 199 17.49 -9.39 -14.08
CA LEU A 199 17.01 -8.22 -14.84
C LEU A 199 16.38 -7.14 -13.95
N ALA A 200 16.24 -7.39 -12.65
CA ALA A 200 15.50 -6.53 -11.75
C ALA A 200 16.34 -5.36 -11.21
N LEU A 201 15.73 -4.18 -11.17
CA LEU A 201 16.26 -3.02 -10.47
C LEU A 201 15.54 -2.84 -9.14
N THR A 202 16.27 -2.98 -8.04
CA THR A 202 15.65 -3.05 -6.71
C THR A 202 15.78 -1.74 -5.92
N ILE A 203 14.71 -1.37 -5.21
CA ILE A 203 14.67 -0.23 -4.29
C ILE A 203 14.09 -0.66 -2.95
N THR A 204 14.93 -0.70 -1.93
CA THR A 204 14.49 -0.87 -0.54
C THR A 204 13.90 0.44 0.00
N MET A 205 12.65 0.40 0.47
CA MET A 205 12.00 1.50 1.20
C MET A 205 12.41 1.50 2.68
N PRO A 206 12.79 2.67 3.24
CA PRO A 206 13.08 2.80 4.66
C PRO A 206 11.88 2.36 5.54
N PRO A 207 12.15 1.77 6.72
CA PRO A 207 11.08 1.34 7.64
C PRO A 207 10.36 2.50 8.33
N ALA A 208 10.96 3.70 8.32
CA ALA A 208 10.51 4.87 9.04
C ALA A 208 11.00 6.15 8.37
N PHE A 209 10.29 7.26 8.61
CA PHE A 209 10.87 8.60 8.48
C PHE A 209 11.74 8.87 9.72
N ASN A 210 12.93 9.41 9.54
CA ASN A 210 13.77 9.87 10.64
C ASN A 210 13.28 11.24 11.19
N ALA A 211 13.78 11.64 12.36
CA ALA A 211 13.28 12.83 13.07
C ALA A 211 13.41 14.13 12.27
N ARG A 212 14.42 14.25 11.40
CA ARG A 212 14.57 15.42 10.53
C ARG A 212 13.55 15.39 9.39
N GLU A 213 13.36 14.24 8.76
CA GLU A 213 12.37 14.10 7.69
C GLU A 213 10.95 14.39 8.18
N LEU A 214 10.62 14.01 9.43
CA LEU A 214 9.35 14.37 10.07
C LEU A 214 9.21 15.88 10.33
N ALA A 215 10.31 16.59 10.63
CA ALA A 215 10.29 18.04 10.80
C ALA A 215 10.12 18.77 9.46
N ASP A 216 10.83 18.33 8.42
CA ASP A 216 10.73 18.85 7.06
C ASP A 216 9.31 18.59 6.50
N ALA A 217 8.74 17.40 6.76
CA ALA A 217 7.37 17.02 6.45
C ALA A 217 6.33 17.92 7.14
N ALA A 218 6.50 18.20 8.43
CA ALA A 218 5.60 19.05 9.19
C ALA A 218 5.64 20.51 8.69
N ALA A 219 6.82 21.02 8.33
CA ALA A 219 6.97 22.34 7.72
C ALA A 219 6.27 22.43 6.35
N LEU A 220 6.41 21.40 5.51
CA LEU A 220 5.72 21.31 4.21
C LEU A 220 4.20 21.37 4.39
N VAL A 221 3.63 20.51 5.24
CA VAL A 221 2.18 20.47 5.52
C VAL A 221 1.68 21.78 6.16
N ALA A 222 2.48 22.43 6.99
CA ALA A 222 2.12 23.73 7.57
C ALA A 222 2.18 24.89 6.55
N SER A 223 2.91 24.73 5.44
CA SER A 223 2.97 25.71 4.36
C SER A 223 1.91 25.49 3.27
N ASP A 224 1.30 24.31 3.23
CA ASP A 224 0.25 23.97 2.27
C ASP A 224 -1.09 24.59 2.73
N PRO A 225 -1.68 25.56 1.99
CA PRO A 225 -2.93 26.16 2.40
C PRO A 225 -4.04 25.11 2.38
N PRO A 226 -4.89 25.01 3.42
CA PRO A 226 -5.95 24.02 3.42
C PRO A 226 -6.88 24.24 2.22
N GLU A 227 -7.05 23.22 1.37
CA GLU A 227 -8.02 23.27 0.28
C GLU A 227 -9.39 23.67 0.86
N THR A 228 -9.87 24.86 0.48
CA THR A 228 -11.05 25.48 1.09
C THR A 228 -12.33 24.87 0.52
N GLY A 229 -12.61 23.63 0.92
CA GLY A 229 -13.92 22.99 0.83
C GLY A 229 -14.94 23.79 1.67
N SER A 230 -15.54 24.81 1.06
CA SER A 230 -16.38 25.80 1.73
C SER A 230 -17.51 25.17 2.54
N LYS A 231 -17.35 25.20 3.87
CA LYS A 231 -18.43 25.00 4.84
C LYS A 231 -18.34 26.11 5.87
N SER A 232 -19.03 27.22 5.60
CA SER A 232 -19.17 28.29 6.59
C SER A 232 -19.91 27.75 7.81
N CYS A 233 -19.19 27.45 8.89
CA CYS A 233 -19.81 27.14 10.16
C CYS A 233 -20.38 28.44 10.74
N ARG A 234 -21.64 28.74 10.40
CA ARG A 234 -22.36 29.87 11.01
C ARG A 234 -22.41 29.62 12.52
N GLN A 235 -21.68 30.45 13.26
CA GLN A 235 -21.72 30.44 14.73
C GLN A 235 -23.15 30.72 15.18
N ARG A 236 -23.81 29.67 15.69
CA ARG A 236 -25.13 29.79 16.28
C ARG A 236 -24.95 30.39 17.68
N THR A 237 -25.01 31.72 17.77
CA THR A 237 -24.99 32.43 19.04
C THR A 237 -26.22 32.02 19.86
N HIS A 238 -26.03 31.14 20.83
CA HIS A 238 -27.08 30.83 21.80
C HIS A 238 -27.32 32.05 22.68
N HIS A 239 -28.55 32.59 22.64
CA HIS A 239 -28.96 33.67 23.53
C HIS A 239 -28.85 33.21 25.00
N SER A 240 -28.18 34.02 25.80
CA SER A 240 -28.02 33.78 27.23
C SER A 240 -29.31 34.09 27.97
N VAL A 241 -29.84 33.12 28.72
CA VAL A 241 -30.85 33.39 29.77
C VAL A 241 -30.10 33.79 31.05
N PRO A 242 -30.36 34.96 31.63
CA PRO A 242 -29.60 35.43 32.79
C PRO A 242 -30.16 34.85 34.10
N GLY A 243 -29.28 34.40 34.99
CA GLY A 243 -29.62 34.26 36.42
C GLY A 243 -29.07 33.03 37.15
N ARG A 244 -27.81 33.09 37.59
CA ARG A 244 -27.32 32.75 38.95
C ARG A 244 -25.80 32.93 39.02
N ARG A 245 -25.30 33.57 40.09
CA ARG A 245 -23.86 33.71 40.36
C ARG A 245 -23.29 32.40 40.92
N PRO A 246 -22.09 31.95 40.50
CA PRO A 246 -21.33 30.95 41.25
C PRO A 246 -20.48 31.62 42.35
N ALA A 247 -20.27 30.92 43.46
CA ALA A 247 -19.33 31.28 44.51
C ALA A 247 -17.90 30.80 44.15
N PRO A 248 -16.83 31.39 44.72
CA PRO A 248 -15.45 31.04 44.36
C PRO A 248 -14.97 29.78 45.11
N GLY A 249 -14.18 28.96 44.42
CA GLY A 249 -13.39 27.87 45.02
C GLY A 249 -13.86 26.45 44.65
N ALA A 250 -13.39 25.93 43.51
CA ALA A 250 -13.43 24.50 43.21
C ALA A 250 -12.21 24.09 42.37
N THR A 251 -11.30 23.32 42.97
CA THR A 251 -10.09 22.78 42.34
C THR A 251 -10.43 21.83 41.20
N ILE A 252 -9.65 21.87 40.12
CA ILE A 252 -9.76 20.95 38.98
C ILE A 252 -9.59 19.51 39.48
N ARG A 253 -10.69 18.73 39.44
CA ARG A 253 -10.65 17.28 39.67
C ARG A 253 -10.42 16.54 38.35
N THR A 254 -9.42 15.69 38.34
CA THR A 254 -9.08 14.79 37.24
C THR A 254 -10.27 13.92 36.86
N VAL A 255 -10.75 14.01 35.62
CA VAL A 255 -11.81 13.13 35.12
C VAL A 255 -11.22 11.76 34.82
N ARG A 256 -11.53 10.81 35.70
CA ARG A 256 -11.24 9.39 35.53
C ARG A 256 -12.26 8.80 34.56
N TRP A 257 -11.84 8.45 33.35
CA TRP A 257 -12.70 7.71 32.41
C TRP A 257 -12.97 6.31 32.96
N GLY A 258 -14.16 6.11 33.51
CA GLY A 258 -14.67 4.80 33.90
C GLY A 258 -15.45 4.17 32.75
N CYS A 259 -15.08 2.96 32.34
CA CYS A 259 -15.89 2.17 31.42
C CYS A 259 -17.19 1.73 32.11
N SER A 260 -18.33 2.24 31.63
CA SER A 260 -19.66 1.82 32.08
C SER A 260 -20.35 0.96 31.03
N CYS A 261 -20.12 -0.36 31.09
CA CYS A 261 -20.85 -1.36 30.31
C CYS A 261 -21.50 -2.37 31.28
N HIS A 262 -22.83 -2.42 31.33
CA HIS A 262 -23.62 -3.46 32.01
C HIS A 262 -25.09 -3.39 31.53
N PRO A 263 -25.93 -4.44 31.72
CA PRO A 263 -25.62 -5.75 32.32
C PRO A 263 -26.10 -6.98 31.52
N SER A 264 -25.38 -8.10 31.64
CA SER A 264 -26.00 -9.44 31.63
C SER A 264 -25.14 -10.42 32.45
N CYS A 265 -25.52 -10.64 33.71
CA CYS A 265 -24.82 -11.53 34.65
C CYS A 265 -25.68 -12.74 35.00
N ARG A 266 -25.05 -13.93 35.00
CA ARG A 266 -25.30 -15.19 35.75
C ARG A 266 -24.65 -16.34 34.96
N GLN A 267 -23.91 -17.34 35.46
CA GLN A 267 -23.26 -17.72 36.74
C GLN A 267 -22.09 -18.69 36.34
N GLY A 268 -21.04 -19.00 37.09
CA GLY A 268 -20.58 -18.60 38.43
C GLY A 268 -19.49 -19.58 38.96
N ARG A 269 -18.99 -19.37 40.20
CA ARG A 269 -17.93 -20.12 40.93
C ARG A 269 -16.45 -19.86 40.54
N ALA A 270 -15.59 -20.00 41.54
CA ALA A 270 -14.13 -19.78 41.58
C ALA A 270 -13.56 -20.74 42.67
N PRO A 271 -12.29 -20.64 43.16
CA PRO A 271 -11.04 -20.11 42.60
C PRO A 271 -9.84 -21.10 42.75
N MET A 272 -8.65 -20.82 42.16
CA MET A 272 -7.36 -21.11 42.82
C MET A 272 -6.09 -20.41 42.23
N ARG A 273 -5.51 -19.52 43.05
CA ARG A 273 -4.07 -19.18 43.29
C ARG A 273 -2.98 -19.29 42.19
N THR A 274 -2.42 -18.13 41.80
CA THR A 274 -0.96 -17.70 41.72
C THR A 274 0.11 -18.56 41.01
N PRO A 275 1.20 -18.00 40.41
CA PRO A 275 1.85 -16.72 40.78
C PRO A 275 2.36 -15.77 39.66
N THR A 276 2.63 -14.54 40.11
CA THR A 276 3.63 -13.53 39.68
C THR A 276 4.39 -13.68 38.35
N THR A 277 4.31 -12.68 37.46
CA THR A 277 5.43 -12.35 36.54
C THR A 277 5.41 -10.89 36.03
N ALA A 278 6.58 -10.25 36.08
CA ALA A 278 7.09 -9.11 35.30
C ALA A 278 6.15 -7.95 34.84
N ASP A 279 6.45 -6.74 35.36
CA ASP A 279 6.10 -5.45 34.74
C ASP A 279 6.70 -5.35 33.33
N ARG A 280 5.87 -5.47 32.28
CA ARG A 280 6.22 -5.11 30.90
C ARG A 280 5.52 -3.81 30.53
N ARG A 281 6.21 -2.70 30.73
CA ARG A 281 5.85 -1.42 30.12
C ARG A 281 5.93 -1.55 28.61
N VAL A 282 4.79 -1.41 27.93
CA VAL A 282 4.73 -1.32 26.47
C VAL A 282 5.15 0.10 26.05
N PRO A 283 6.21 0.27 25.22
CA PRO A 283 6.50 1.56 24.62
C PRO A 283 5.39 1.92 23.64
N THR A 284 4.71 3.03 23.86
CA THR A 284 3.71 3.59 22.93
C THR A 284 4.42 4.36 21.82
N ASP A 285 5.10 3.63 20.94
CA ASP A 285 5.73 4.20 19.77
C ASP A 285 4.66 4.71 18.77
N ARG A 286 4.55 6.04 18.70
CA ARG A 286 3.61 6.75 17.82
C ARG A 286 4.11 6.88 16.39
N SER A 287 5.38 6.58 16.09
CA SER A 287 5.90 6.64 14.72
C SER A 287 5.24 5.63 13.79
N ARG A 288 4.68 4.54 14.33
CA ARG A 288 4.13 3.40 13.57
C ARG A 288 2.83 3.65 12.79
N TRP A 289 2.25 4.84 12.87
CA TRP A 289 0.87 5.08 12.45
C TRP A 289 0.70 6.09 11.30
N LEU A 290 1.80 6.65 10.79
CA LEU A 290 1.87 7.47 9.57
C LEU A 290 2.16 6.64 8.30
N TYR A 291 1.92 5.33 8.37
CA TYR A 291 2.60 4.32 7.56
C TYR A 291 1.76 3.68 6.42
N ARG A 292 0.56 4.19 6.16
CA ARG A 292 -0.35 3.64 5.12
C ARG A 292 -0.92 4.74 4.24
#